data_AF-A0A1G4XZ04-F1
#
_entry.id   AF-A0A1G4XZ04-F1
#
_cell.length_a   1.000
_cell.length_b   1.000
_cell.length_c   1.000
_cell.angle_alpha   90.00
_cell.angle_beta   90.00
_cell.angle_gamma   90.00
#
_symmetry.space_group_name_H-M   'P 1'
#
loop_
_entity.id
_entity.type
_entity.pdbx_description
1 polymer ?
#
loop_
_entity_poly.entity_id
_entity_poly.type
_entity_poly.pdbx_seq_one_letter_code
_entity_poly.pdbx_strand_id
1 'polypeptide(L)' 'MLLITCPVTRTDELVADRRVRPVADPRNRPGVVAVVADCPCGGAHVFLTGRRIEQARARLAAADRARRADVAVPA' A
#
# COMPACT_ATOMS: atom_id res chain seq x y z
N MET A 1 -12.54 -7.38 3.76
CA MET A 1 -11.68 -8.56 3.56
C MET A 1 -10.43 -8.12 2.80
N LEU A 2 -9.29 -8.78 3.02
CA LEU A 2 -8.00 -8.47 2.40
C LEU A 2 -7.49 -9.67 1.58
N LEU A 3 -7.25 -9.46 0.29
CA LEU A 3 -6.55 -10.44 -0.56
C LEU A 3 -5.04 -10.26 -0.38
N ILE A 4 -4.35 -11.34 -0.02
CA ILE A 4 -2.89 -11.37 0.16
C ILE A 4 -2.31 -12.52 -0.65
N THR A 5 -1.04 -12.42 -1.04
CA THR A 5 -0.26 -13.57 -1.49
C THR A 5 0.56 -14.07 -0.32
N CYS A 6 0.36 -15.33 0.09
CA CYS A 6 1.14 -15.91 1.18
C CYS A 6 2.62 -16.03 0.74
N PRO A 7 3.59 -15.44 1.47
CA PRO A 7 5.00 -15.53 1.11
C PRO A 7 5.57 -16.95 1.26
N VAL A 8 4.90 -17.82 2.02
CA VAL A 8 5.32 -19.20 2.27
C VAL A 8 4.80 -20.13 1.17
N THR A 9 3.49 -20.17 0.95
CA THR A 9 2.85 -21.09 0.00
C THR A 9 2.73 -20.53 -1.41
N ARG A 10 2.91 -19.20 -1.58
CA ARG A 10 2.69 -18.45 -2.83
C ARG A 10 1.26 -18.53 -3.37
N THR A 11 0.32 -18.98 -2.56
CA THR A 11 -1.11 -18.97 -2.88
C THR A 11 -1.72 -17.62 -2.53
N ASP A 12 -2.71 -17.21 -3.31
CA ASP A 12 -3.53 -16.05 -2.98
C ASP A 12 -4.61 -16.47 -1.98
N GLU A 13 -4.68 -15.76 -0.86
CA GLU A 13 -5.54 -16.07 0.27
C GLU A 13 -6.44 -14.87 0.57
N LEU A 14 -7.74 -15.13 0.74
CA LEU A 14 -8.71 -14.10 1.12
C LEU A 14 -8.92 -14.10 2.64
N VAL A 15 -8.34 -13.11 3.31
CA VAL A 15 -8.34 -13.01 4.77
C VAL A 15 -9.47 -12.11 5.25
N ALA A 16 -10.21 -12.56 6.26
CA ALA A 16 -11.29 -11.78 6.88
C ALA A 16 -10.72 -10.60 7.67
N ASP A 17 -11.43 -9.46 7.71
CA ASP A 17 -10.92 -8.23 8.36
C ASP A 17 -10.62 -8.43 9.86
N ARG A 18 -11.39 -9.29 10.54
CA ARG A 18 -11.14 -9.67 11.94
C ARG A 18 -9.79 -10.36 12.18
N ARG A 19 -9.13 -10.84 11.13
CA ARG A 19 -7.79 -11.44 11.15
C ARG A 19 -6.71 -10.48 10.66
N VAL A 20 -7.06 -9.22 10.42
CA VAL A 20 -6.14 -8.16 9.99
C VAL A 20 -6.04 -7.11 11.10
N ARG A 21 -4.82 -6.75 11.49
CA ARG A 21 -4.56 -5.78 12.55
C ARG A 21 -3.58 -4.71 12.07
N PRO A 22 -3.81 -3.42 12.37
CA PRO A 22 -2.84 -2.38 12.04
C PRO A 22 -1.55 -2.56 12.85
N VAL A 23 -0.42 -2.21 12.25
CA VAL A 23 0.89 -2.19 12.92
C VAL A 23 1.23 -0.74 13.28
N ALA A 24 1.45 -0.48 14.57
CA ALA A 24 1.75 0.85 15.11
C ALA A 24 3.23 1.28 15.00
N ASP A 25 4.04 0.56 14.23
CA ASP A 25 5.49 0.76 14.20
C ASP A 25 5.85 2.15 13.61
N PRO A 26 6.62 2.99 14.32
CA PRO A 26 7.09 4.28 13.83
C PRO A 26 8.01 4.19 12.60
N ARG A 27 8.56 3.01 12.29
CA ARG A 27 9.36 2.76 11.08
C ARG A 27 8.53 2.68 9.80
N ASN A 28 7.21 2.62 9.94
CA ASN A 28 6.32 2.60 8.80
C ASN A 28 6.33 3.99 8.14
N ARG A 29 6.73 4.08 6.86
CA ARG A 29 6.89 5.36 6.16
C ARG A 29 5.58 6.18 6.21
N PRO A 30 5.67 7.52 6.34
CA PRO A 30 4.49 8.39 6.24
C PRO A 30 3.69 8.11 4.97
N GLY A 31 2.40 7.81 5.10
CA GLY A 31 1.52 7.49 3.97
C GLY A 31 1.38 6.00 3.63
N VAL A 32 2.09 5.13 4.36
CA VAL A 32 1.94 3.69 4.29
C VAL A 32 1.33 3.20 5.60
N VAL A 33 0.39 2.27 5.52
CA VAL A 33 -0.23 1.57 6.65
C VAL A 33 0.21 0.11 6.60
N ALA A 34 1.08 -0.29 7.52
CA ALA A 34 1.42 -1.68 7.70
C ALA A 34 0.28 -2.40 8.44
N VAL A 35 -0.09 -3.58 7.97
CA VAL A 35 -1.07 -4.47 8.60
C VAL A 35 -0.47 -5.85 8.77
N VAL A 36 -0.74 -6.48 9.90
CA VAL A 36 -0.52 -7.91 10.09
C VAL A 36 -1.77 -8.66 9.66
N ALA A 37 -1.63 -9.75 8.92
CA ALA A 37 -2.71 -10.66 8.59
C ALA A 37 -2.36 -12.08 9.09
N ASP A 38 -3.29 -12.68 9.85
CA ASP A 38 -3.20 -14.08 10.27
C ASP A 38 -3.58 -14.98 9.09
N CYS A 39 -2.55 -15.54 8.43
CA CYS A 39 -2.63 -16.30 7.18
C CYS A 39 -3.11 -17.75 7.43
N PRO A 40 -3.91 -18.35 6.53
CA PRO A 40 -4.32 -19.75 6.63
C PRO A 40 -3.18 -20.76 6.67
N CYS A 41 -1.97 -20.40 6.20
CA CYS A 41 -0.77 -21.22 6.33
C CYS A 41 -0.28 -21.39 7.79
N GLY A 42 -0.94 -20.75 8.75
CA GLY A 42 -0.58 -20.78 10.17
C GLY A 42 0.40 -19.70 10.62
N GLY A 43 0.87 -18.84 9.71
CA GLY A 43 1.76 -17.71 10.00
C GLY A 43 1.04 -16.36 10.06
N ALA A 44 1.67 -15.38 10.71
CA ALA A 44 1.27 -13.97 10.62
C ALA A 44 2.23 -13.24 9.67
N HIS A 45 1.69 -12.47 8.73
CA HIS A 45 2.49 -11.77 7.72
C HIS A 45 2.18 -10.27 7.72
N VAL A 46 3.22 -9.45 7.64
CA VAL A 46 3.09 -8.00 7.55
C VAL A 46 2.96 -7.60 6.08
N PHE A 47 1.93 -6.84 5.76
CA PHE A 47 1.70 -6.26 4.44
C PHE A 47 1.64 -4.75 4.54
N LEU A 48 2.20 -4.07 3.54
CA LEU A 48 2.12 -2.62 3.44
C LEU A 48 0.91 -2.23 2.58
N THR A 49 -0.14 -1.77 3.24
CA THR A 49 -1.32 -1.18 2.61
C THR A 49 -1.09 0.33 2.45
N GLY A 50 -1.28 0.87 1.25
CA GLY A 50 -0.87 2.26 0.96
C GLY A 50 -0.39 2.47 -0.46
N ARG A 51 -0.13 1.38 -1.20
CA ARG A 51 0.22 1.44 -2.63
C ARG A 51 -0.76 2.26 -3.46
N ARG A 52 -2.07 2.22 -3.15
CA ARG A 52 -3.09 3.05 -3.83
C ARG A 52 -2.99 4.54 -3.50
N ILE A 53 -2.68 4.89 -2.25
CA ILE A 53 -2.47 6.28 -1.83
C ILE A 53 -1.16 6.81 -2.44
N GLU A 54 -0.09 6.02 -2.41
CA GLU A 54 1.19 6.38 -3.03
C GLU A 54 1.07 6.49 -4.56
N GLN A 55 0.31 5.60 -5.22
CA GLN A 55 -0.02 5.75 -6.64
C GLN A 55 -0.83 7.01 -6.93
N ALA A 56 -1.83 7.33 -6.08
CA ALA A 56 -2.60 8.56 -6.22
C ALA A 56 -1.71 9.81 -6.05
N ARG A 57 -0.84 9.82 -5.04
CA ARG A 57 0.16 10.88 -4.83
C ARG A 57 1.13 11.01 -6.01
N ALA A 58 1.63 9.89 -6.53
CA ALA A 58 2.51 9.89 -7.69
C ALA A 58 1.82 10.47 -8.93
N ARG A 59 0.54 10.13 -9.15
CA ARG A 59 -0.29 10.72 -10.22
C ARG A 59 -0.49 12.22 -10.05
N LEU A 60 -0.81 12.68 -8.84
CA LEU A 60 -0.97 14.10 -8.54
C LEU A 60 0.34 14.87 -8.74
N ALA A 61 1.48 14.32 -8.30
CA ALA A 61 2.78 14.92 -8.49
C ALA A 61 3.19 14.99 -9.98
N ALA A 62 2.82 13.97 -10.78
CA ALA A 62 3.02 13.99 -12.22
C ALA A 62 2.16 15.06 -12.92
N ALA A 63 0.90 15.18 -12.52
CA ALA A 63 0.00 16.21 -13.03
C ALA A 63 0.48 17.63 -12.68
N ASP A 64 1.03 17.83 -11.48
CA ASP A 64 1.59 19.13 -11.10
C ASP A 64 2.83 19.51 -11.93
N ARG A 65 3.72 18.54 -12.19
CA ARG A 65 4.87 18.76 -13.09
C ARG A 65 4.44 19.09 -14.51
N ALA A 66 3.42 18.41 -15.04
CA ALA A 66 2.88 18.69 -16.36
C ALA A 66 2.32 20.12 -16.44
N ARG A 67 1.49 20.54 -15.48
CA ARG A 67 0.96 21.91 -15.43
C ARG A 67 2.07 22.97 -15.35
N ARG A 68 3.13 22.72 -14.59
CA ARG A 68 4.27 23.66 -14.51
C ARG A 68 5.03 23.74 -15.83
N ALA A 69 5.16 22.63 -16.57
CA ALA A 69 5.78 22.62 -17.88
C ALA A 69 4.94 23.42 -18.90
N ASP A 70 3.60 23.30 -18.84
CA ASP A 70 2.68 24.04 -19.70
C ASP A 70 2.72 25.56 -19.42
N VAL A 71 2.89 25.96 -18.15
CA VAL A 71 3.02 27.37 -17.75
C VAL A 71 4.40 27.96 -18.10
N ALA A 72 5.44 27.13 -18.21
CA ALA A 72 6.81 27.56 -18.46
C ALA A 72 7.16 27.77 -19.95
N VAL A 73 6.19 27.73 -20.86
CA VAL A 73 6.36 28.11 -22.27
C VAL A 73 5.79 29.51 -22.52
N PRO A 74 6.53 30.60 -22.21
CA PRO A 74 6.30 31.89 -22.86
C PRO A 74 7.07 31.97 -24.19
N ALA A 75 6.44 32.61 -25.18
CA ALA A 75 6.94 32.88 -26.54
C ALA A 75 8.14 33.83 -26.57
#